data_AF-A0A7C5DTT5-F1
#
_entry.id   AF-A0A7C5DTT5-F1
#
_cell.length_a   1.000
_cell.length_b   1.000
_cell.length_c   1.000
_cell.angle_alpha   90.00
_cell.angle_beta   90.00
_cell.angle_gamma   90.00
#
_symmetry.space_group_name_H-M   'P 1'
#
loop_
_entity.id
_entity.type
_entity.pdbx_description
1 polymer ?
#
loop_
_entity_poly.entity_id
_entity_poly.type
_entity_poly.pdbx_seq_one_letter_code
_entity_poly.pdbx_strand_id
1 'polypeptide(L)'
;FKSRLKKGSRGKEVEELQKCLSAPSAGKFYNEKITGYFGEKTKQAVIKFQEKFAKEILEPWGYEKGTGIVGESTRKKLNEICFPTKNESLYLKFTLTTVDEPQLSEVAEILKEQWKNIGVSLEIKKLPLPKLEQESLKPRNYQLLLFGEALGAIPDPLPFWHSSQKIDPGLNIALYSNKKADTLLEENRLLADPKKREEKLENFQNLIIQDAAAVFLYSPDYIYVVSKKVKGINTKKIANPSKRFVGIENWYLKTKRVWR
;
A
#
# COMPACT_ATOMS: atom_id res chain seq x y z
N PHE A 1 -12.26 31.07 10.51
CA PHE A 1 -11.82 32.44 10.84
C PHE A 1 -10.34 32.59 10.63
N LYS A 2 -9.96 33.47 9.70
CA LYS A 2 -8.56 33.73 9.31
C LYS A 2 -8.07 35.07 9.83
N SER A 3 -8.95 36.07 9.97
CA SER A 3 -8.57 37.43 10.37
C SER A 3 -9.00 37.79 11.80
N ARG A 4 -8.29 38.75 12.42
CA ARG A 4 -8.67 39.31 13.72
C ARG A 4 -9.93 40.16 13.56
N LEU A 5 -11.01 39.80 14.25
CA LEU A 5 -12.28 40.53 14.23
C LEU A 5 -12.48 41.31 15.53
N LYS A 6 -13.00 42.53 15.44
CA LYS A 6 -13.31 43.42 16.58
C LYS A 6 -14.50 44.31 16.24
N LYS A 7 -15.00 45.06 17.23
CA LYS A 7 -16.05 46.06 16.98
C LYS A 7 -15.66 46.99 15.82
N GLY A 8 -16.56 47.13 14.84
CA GLY A 8 -16.30 47.85 13.59
C GLY A 8 -15.95 46.96 12.39
N SER A 9 -15.51 45.72 12.60
CA SER A 9 -15.25 44.76 11.51
C SER A 9 -16.52 44.47 10.71
N ARG A 10 -16.37 44.26 9.39
CA ARG A 10 -17.46 43.94 8.46
C ARG A 10 -17.08 42.85 7.47
N GLY A 11 -18.08 42.15 6.94
CA GLY A 11 -17.95 41.22 5.81
C GLY A 11 -18.24 39.77 6.16
N LYS A 12 -17.94 38.87 5.23
CA LYS A 12 -18.31 37.44 5.30
C LYS A 12 -17.81 36.73 6.57
N GLU A 13 -16.60 37.02 7.05
CA GLU A 13 -16.11 36.40 8.29
C GLU A 13 -16.92 36.80 9.52
N VAL A 14 -17.50 38.01 9.53
CA VAL A 14 -18.37 38.46 10.63
C VAL A 14 -19.75 37.80 10.53
N GLU A 15 -20.26 37.60 9.31
CA GLU A 15 -21.50 36.84 9.10
C GLU A 15 -21.35 35.40 9.61
N GLU A 16 -20.25 34.73 9.26
CA GLU A 16 -19.94 33.37 9.72
C GLU A 16 -19.72 33.32 11.25
N LEU A 17 -19.12 34.36 11.83
CA LEU A 17 -18.98 34.47 13.28
C LEU A 17 -20.35 34.54 13.96
N GLN A 18 -21.23 35.41 13.47
CA GLN A 18 -22.58 35.57 14.00
C GLN A 18 -23.37 34.26 13.86
N LYS A 19 -23.34 33.61 12.69
CA LYS A 19 -23.95 32.29 12.47
C LYS A 19 -23.45 31.26 13.46
N CYS A 20 -22.14 31.16 13.65
CA CYS A 20 -21.60 30.18 14.57
C CYS A 20 -21.99 30.48 16.02
N LEU A 21 -21.89 31.74 16.46
CA LEU A 21 -22.28 32.12 17.82
C LEU A 21 -23.78 31.91 18.08
N SER A 22 -24.62 31.88 17.06
CA SER A 22 -26.03 31.49 17.14
C SER A 22 -26.24 29.97 17.26
N ALA A 23 -25.25 29.15 16.90
CA ALA A 23 -25.39 27.70 16.90
C ALA A 23 -25.37 27.12 18.33
N PRO A 24 -26.10 26.00 18.57
CA PRO A 24 -26.04 25.28 19.85
C PRO A 24 -24.64 24.87 20.27
N SER A 25 -23.80 24.47 19.32
CA SER A 25 -22.41 24.05 19.55
C SER A 25 -21.57 25.16 20.20
N ALA A 26 -21.76 26.41 19.77
CA ALA A 26 -21.11 27.57 20.37
C ALA A 26 -21.77 28.03 21.67
N GLY A 27 -23.02 27.65 21.94
CA GLY A 27 -23.79 28.03 23.14
C GLY A 27 -24.93 29.02 22.93
N LYS A 28 -25.33 29.30 21.67
CA LYS A 28 -26.42 30.25 21.32
C LYS A 28 -26.24 31.64 21.96
N PHE A 29 -25.03 32.19 21.85
CA PHE A 29 -24.69 33.49 22.43
C PHE A 29 -25.12 34.69 21.58
N TYR A 30 -25.46 34.47 20.31
CA TYR A 30 -25.95 35.51 19.40
C TYR A 30 -27.37 35.20 18.93
N ASN A 31 -28.34 36.01 19.34
CA ASN A 31 -29.79 35.78 19.08
C ASN A 31 -30.40 36.83 18.13
N GLU A 32 -29.55 37.50 17.34
CA GLU A 32 -29.94 38.65 16.53
C GLU A 32 -29.86 38.31 15.05
N LYS A 33 -30.39 39.20 14.20
CA LYS A 33 -30.21 39.07 12.76
C LYS A 33 -28.72 39.09 12.41
N ILE A 34 -28.30 38.19 11.53
CA ILE A 34 -26.96 38.17 10.97
C ILE A 34 -26.87 39.34 9.99
N THR A 35 -25.93 40.25 10.24
CA THR A 35 -25.77 41.50 9.48
C THR A 35 -24.42 41.62 8.81
N GLY A 36 -23.45 40.76 9.19
CA GLY A 36 -22.06 40.90 8.76
C GLY A 36 -21.37 42.12 9.34
N TYR A 37 -21.96 42.78 10.33
CA TYR A 37 -21.36 43.89 11.06
C TYR A 37 -21.08 43.52 12.52
N PHE A 38 -19.84 43.73 12.95
CA PHE A 38 -19.41 43.47 14.31
C PHE A 38 -19.78 44.67 15.19
N GLY A 39 -21.04 44.70 15.62
CA GLY A 39 -21.57 45.70 16.54
C GLY A 39 -21.44 45.29 18.02
N GLU A 40 -22.16 46.02 18.89
CA GLU A 40 -22.12 45.76 20.34
C GLU A 40 -22.67 44.37 20.68
N LYS A 41 -23.78 43.95 20.04
CA LYS A 41 -24.36 42.63 20.27
C LYS A 41 -23.42 41.48 19.88
N THR A 42 -22.69 41.63 18.77
CA THR A 42 -21.64 40.66 18.36
C THR A 42 -20.50 40.64 19.36
N LYS A 43 -20.07 41.80 19.87
CA LYS A 43 -19.04 41.90 20.91
C LYS A 43 -19.45 41.15 22.18
N GLN A 44 -20.68 41.36 22.65
CA GLN A 44 -21.21 40.68 23.85
C GLN A 44 -21.30 39.17 23.64
N ALA A 45 -21.71 38.71 22.45
CA ALA A 45 -21.72 37.29 22.13
C ALA A 45 -20.31 36.66 22.13
N VAL A 46 -19.31 37.39 21.61
CA VAL A 46 -17.91 36.96 21.68
C VAL A 46 -17.41 36.90 23.11
N ILE A 47 -17.73 37.89 23.96
CA ILE A 47 -17.36 37.88 25.39
C ILE A 47 -17.91 36.62 26.06
N LYS A 48 -19.21 36.33 25.91
CA LYS A 48 -19.83 35.13 26.48
C LYS A 48 -19.20 33.83 25.98
N PHE A 49 -18.86 33.77 24.69
CA PHE A 49 -18.14 32.64 24.12
C PHE A 49 -16.75 32.47 24.74
N GLN A 50 -15.99 33.57 24.89
CA GLN A 50 -14.67 33.55 25.49
C GLN A 50 -14.70 33.11 26.96
N GLU A 51 -15.69 33.57 27.71
CA GLU A 51 -15.89 33.19 29.11
C GLU A 51 -16.32 31.73 29.26
N LYS A 52 -17.12 31.18 28.34
CA LYS A 52 -17.46 29.75 28.34
C LYS A 52 -16.24 28.85 28.11
N PHE A 53 -15.30 29.28 27.28
CA PHE A 53 -14.07 28.55 26.95
C PHE A 53 -12.83 29.27 27.52
N ALA A 54 -12.96 29.78 28.75
CA ALA A 54 -11.94 30.64 29.37
C ALA A 54 -10.58 29.95 29.50
N LYS A 55 -10.56 28.65 29.81
CA LYS A 55 -9.34 27.85 29.95
C LYS A 55 -8.50 27.84 28.68
N GLU A 56 -9.13 27.71 27.51
CA GLU A 56 -8.42 27.64 26.24
C GLU A 56 -8.17 29.02 25.61
N ILE A 57 -8.99 30.02 25.96
CA ILE A 57 -8.99 31.32 25.28
C ILE A 57 -8.34 32.43 26.11
N LEU A 58 -8.67 32.51 27.40
CA LEU A 58 -8.36 33.65 28.27
C LEU A 58 -7.19 33.37 29.21
N GLU A 59 -7.19 32.22 29.89
CA GLU A 59 -6.13 31.83 30.85
C GLU A 59 -4.72 31.85 30.25
N PRO A 60 -4.46 31.39 29.00
CA PRO A 60 -3.12 31.42 28.40
C PRO A 60 -2.58 32.84 28.20
N TRP A 61 -3.45 33.86 28.26
CA TRP A 61 -3.12 35.27 28.09
C TRP A 61 -3.29 36.08 29.38
N GLY A 62 -3.64 35.43 30.49
CA GLY A 62 -3.84 36.08 31.79
C GLY A 62 -5.08 36.98 31.87
N TYR A 63 -6.11 36.76 31.03
CA TYR A 63 -7.34 37.55 31.08
C TYR A 63 -8.39 36.90 32.01
N GLU A 64 -8.97 37.69 32.90
CA GLU A 64 -10.06 37.23 33.78
C GLU A 64 -11.45 37.35 33.14
N LYS A 65 -11.60 38.22 32.12
CA LYS A 65 -12.87 38.52 31.46
C LYS A 65 -12.73 38.50 29.94
N GLY A 66 -13.84 38.23 29.25
CA GLY A 66 -13.85 38.23 27.79
C GLY A 66 -13.46 39.60 27.22
N THR A 67 -12.54 39.60 26.25
CA THR A 67 -12.04 40.83 25.60
C THR A 67 -13.00 41.36 24.54
N GLY A 68 -13.88 40.50 24.02
CA GLY A 68 -14.77 40.82 22.90
C GLY A 68 -14.05 40.97 21.56
N ILE A 69 -12.78 40.56 21.50
CA ILE A 69 -11.95 40.57 20.29
C ILE A 69 -11.71 39.11 19.88
N VAL A 70 -11.97 38.79 18.61
CA VAL A 70 -11.69 37.47 18.05
C VAL A 70 -10.20 37.38 17.70
N GLY A 71 -9.39 37.19 18.75
CA GLY A 71 -7.95 36.97 18.71
C GLY A 71 -7.58 35.55 18.28
N GLU A 72 -6.30 35.21 18.34
CA GLU A 72 -5.79 33.92 17.87
C GLU A 72 -6.41 32.71 18.57
N SER A 73 -6.40 32.71 19.91
CA SER A 73 -7.00 31.63 20.71
C SER A 73 -8.52 31.52 20.49
N THR A 74 -9.23 32.65 20.39
CA THR A 74 -10.65 32.67 20.06
C THR A 74 -10.93 32.13 18.65
N ARG A 75 -10.12 32.49 17.64
CA ARG A 75 -10.24 31.94 16.28
C ARG A 75 -10.02 30.44 16.26
N LYS A 76 -9.00 29.95 16.98
CA LYS A 76 -8.70 28.52 17.07
C LYS A 76 -9.90 27.74 17.62
N LYS A 77 -10.44 28.17 18.76
CA LYS A 77 -11.58 27.49 19.39
C LYS A 77 -12.86 27.62 18.57
N LEU A 78 -13.11 28.78 17.98
CA LEU A 78 -14.22 28.94 17.03
C LEU A 78 -14.06 28.00 15.83
N ASN A 79 -12.87 27.89 15.24
CA ASN A 79 -12.67 26.99 14.10
C ASN A 79 -12.94 25.52 14.46
N GLU A 80 -12.51 25.08 15.64
CA GLU A 80 -12.76 23.74 16.18
C GLU A 80 -14.27 23.44 16.34
N ILE A 81 -15.04 24.38 16.88
CA ILE A 81 -16.46 24.18 17.22
C ILE A 81 -17.38 24.43 16.00
N CYS A 82 -17.08 25.47 15.23
CA CYS A 82 -17.91 25.92 14.11
C CYS A 82 -17.66 25.10 12.84
N PHE A 83 -16.44 24.59 12.69
CA PHE A 83 -15.99 23.87 11.50
C PHE A 83 -15.23 22.60 11.94
N PRO A 84 -15.90 21.65 12.62
CA PRO A 84 -15.24 20.43 13.06
C PRO A 84 -14.60 19.76 11.84
N THR A 85 -13.27 19.63 11.86
CA THR A 85 -12.56 18.85 10.87
C THR A 85 -13.08 17.43 10.96
N LYS A 86 -13.80 17.00 9.92
CA LYS A 86 -14.16 15.60 9.72
C LYS A 86 -12.85 14.86 9.49
N ASN A 87 -12.21 14.44 10.58
CA ASN A 87 -11.11 13.49 10.53
C ASN A 87 -11.74 12.16 10.09
N GLU A 88 -12.03 12.03 8.80
CA GLU A 88 -12.26 10.73 8.20
C GLU A 88 -10.95 9.97 8.36
N SER A 89 -10.89 9.12 9.39
CA SER A 89 -9.87 8.10 9.51
C SER A 89 -10.03 7.21 8.29
N LEU A 90 -9.24 7.47 7.24
CA LEU A 90 -9.12 6.60 6.08
C LEU A 90 -8.50 5.30 6.56
N TYR A 91 -9.34 4.27 6.78
CA TYR A 91 -8.88 2.92 7.01
C TYR A 91 -8.27 2.41 5.71
N LEU A 92 -6.95 2.14 5.72
CA LEU A 92 -6.28 1.64 4.54
C LEU A 92 -6.74 0.19 4.31
N LYS A 93 -7.50 -0.03 3.23
CA LYS A 93 -8.03 -1.34 2.84
C LYS A 93 -7.61 -1.68 1.42
N PHE A 94 -7.08 -2.88 1.22
CA PHE A 94 -6.75 -3.41 -0.10
C PHE A 94 -7.38 -4.78 -0.33
N THR A 95 -7.57 -5.13 -1.60
CA THR A 95 -7.90 -6.48 -2.03
C THR A 95 -6.65 -7.19 -2.53
N LEU A 96 -6.26 -8.29 -1.88
CA LEU A 96 -5.20 -9.20 -2.32
C LEU A 96 -5.83 -10.33 -3.12
N THR A 97 -5.56 -10.34 -4.42
CA THR A 97 -6.04 -11.39 -5.33
C THR A 97 -5.00 -12.50 -5.45
N THR A 98 -5.41 -13.76 -5.46
CA THR A 98 -4.50 -14.90 -5.66
C THR A 98 -5.21 -16.10 -6.30
N VAL A 99 -4.43 -17.10 -6.72
CA VAL A 99 -4.97 -18.38 -7.20
C VAL A 99 -5.53 -19.15 -6.01
N ASP A 100 -6.67 -19.82 -6.21
CA ASP A 100 -7.28 -20.75 -5.26
C ASP A 100 -6.48 -22.07 -5.18
N GLU A 101 -5.23 -21.96 -4.75
CA GLU A 101 -4.31 -23.05 -4.47
C GLU A 101 -3.99 -23.05 -2.96
N PRO A 102 -3.90 -24.22 -2.29
CA PRO A 102 -3.72 -24.29 -0.83
C PRO A 102 -2.54 -23.47 -0.31
N GLN A 103 -1.37 -23.59 -0.97
CA GLN A 103 -0.16 -22.91 -0.53
C GLN A 103 -0.27 -21.38 -0.59
N LEU A 104 -0.77 -20.84 -1.71
CA LEU A 104 -0.93 -19.38 -1.86
C LEU A 104 -2.04 -18.84 -0.96
N SER A 105 -3.10 -19.65 -0.75
CA SER A 105 -4.18 -19.31 0.17
C SER A 105 -3.68 -19.16 1.61
N GLU A 106 -2.82 -20.06 2.07
CA GLU A 106 -2.22 -19.99 3.42
C GLU A 106 -1.34 -18.74 3.57
N VAL A 107 -0.48 -18.47 2.58
CA VAL A 107 0.36 -17.26 2.56
C VAL A 107 -0.49 -15.99 2.59
N ALA A 108 -1.60 -15.95 1.84
CA ALA A 108 -2.51 -14.80 1.84
C ALA A 108 -3.14 -14.53 3.22
N GLU A 109 -3.52 -15.57 3.97
CA GLU A 109 -4.04 -15.39 5.34
C GLU A 109 -2.95 -14.93 6.31
N ILE A 110 -1.72 -15.44 6.18
CA ILE A 110 -0.57 -14.97 6.98
C ILE A 110 -0.33 -13.47 6.73
N LEU A 111 -0.32 -13.04 5.45
CA LEU A 111 -0.16 -11.64 5.08
C LEU A 111 -1.29 -10.78 5.64
N LYS A 112 -2.53 -11.26 5.62
CA LYS A 112 -3.69 -10.57 6.20
C LYS A 112 -3.51 -10.30 7.70
N GLU A 113 -3.09 -11.29 8.48
CA GLU A 113 -2.85 -11.09 9.92
C GLU A 113 -1.65 -10.17 10.17
N GLN A 114 -0.57 -10.28 9.39
CA GLN A 114 0.57 -9.38 9.49
C GLN A 114 0.20 -7.92 9.20
N TRP A 115 -0.58 -7.67 8.15
CA TRP A 115 -0.99 -6.33 7.73
C TRP A 115 -2.01 -5.71 8.71
N LYS A 116 -2.87 -6.54 9.29
CA LYS A 116 -3.79 -6.12 10.35
C LYS A 116 -3.04 -5.55 11.56
N ASN A 117 -1.89 -6.12 11.94
CA ASN A 117 -1.07 -5.63 13.06
C ASN A 117 -0.47 -4.23 12.83
N ILE A 118 -0.36 -3.80 11.57
CA ILE A 118 0.08 -2.44 11.21
C ILE A 118 -1.09 -1.52 10.81
N GLY A 119 -2.34 -1.93 11.08
CA GLY A 119 -3.53 -1.12 10.83
C GLY A 119 -4.04 -1.13 9.38
N VAL A 120 -3.57 -2.07 8.54
CA VAL A 120 -4.03 -2.21 7.15
C VAL A 120 -4.95 -3.41 7.03
N SER A 121 -6.13 -3.20 6.42
CA SER A 121 -7.11 -4.26 6.19
C SER A 121 -6.89 -4.92 4.83
N LEU A 122 -6.71 -6.23 4.82
CA LEU A 122 -6.63 -7.03 3.58
C LEU A 122 -7.88 -7.90 3.39
N GLU A 123 -8.51 -7.74 2.24
CA GLU A 123 -9.55 -8.63 1.73
C GLU A 123 -8.94 -9.63 0.75
N ILE A 124 -9.06 -10.93 1.03
CA ILE A 124 -8.46 -11.97 0.19
C ILE A 124 -9.47 -12.44 -0.85
N LYS A 125 -9.13 -12.28 -2.12
CA LYS A 125 -9.91 -12.76 -3.27
C LYS A 125 -9.21 -13.95 -3.92
N LYS A 126 -9.70 -15.16 -3.65
CA LYS A 126 -9.20 -16.41 -4.22
C LYS A 126 -9.99 -16.75 -5.49
N LEU A 127 -9.31 -17.07 -6.58
CA LEU A 127 -9.93 -17.42 -7.86
C LEU A 127 -9.29 -18.67 -8.47
N PRO A 128 -10.06 -19.57 -9.09
CA PRO A 128 -9.49 -20.62 -9.95
C PRO A 128 -8.64 -19.99 -11.06
N LEU A 129 -7.53 -20.64 -11.44
CA LEU A 129 -6.55 -20.06 -12.37
C LEU A 129 -7.16 -19.54 -13.69
N PRO A 130 -8.08 -20.25 -14.40
CA PRO A 130 -8.68 -19.73 -15.63
C PRO A 130 -9.47 -18.43 -15.41
N LYS A 131 -10.15 -18.32 -14.26
CA LYS A 131 -10.92 -17.13 -13.89
C LYS A 131 -10.01 -15.98 -13.50
N LEU A 132 -8.95 -16.25 -12.73
CA LEU A 132 -7.91 -15.28 -12.40
C LEU A 132 -7.26 -14.72 -13.67
N GLU A 133 -6.95 -15.58 -14.64
CA GLU A 133 -6.35 -15.18 -15.91
C GLU A 133 -7.26 -14.21 -16.66
N GLN A 134 -8.54 -14.57 -16.85
CA GLN A 134 -9.50 -13.77 -17.62
C GLN A 134 -9.93 -12.48 -16.92
N GLU A 135 -10.19 -12.51 -15.62
CA GLU A 135 -10.79 -11.39 -14.89
C GLU A 135 -9.77 -10.44 -14.25
N SER A 136 -8.53 -10.91 -14.00
CA SER A 136 -7.53 -10.17 -13.25
C SER A 136 -6.23 -10.02 -14.03
N LEU A 137 -5.61 -11.11 -14.51
CA LEU A 137 -4.29 -11.02 -15.14
C LEU A 137 -4.37 -10.31 -16.49
N LYS A 138 -5.12 -10.83 -17.47
CA LYS A 138 -5.23 -10.22 -18.81
C LYS A 138 -5.65 -8.74 -18.78
N PRO A 139 -6.71 -8.34 -18.05
CA PRO A 139 -7.11 -6.94 -17.96
C PRO A 139 -6.28 -6.11 -16.98
N ARG A 140 -5.32 -6.70 -16.27
CA ARG A 140 -4.52 -6.04 -15.21
C ARG A 140 -5.39 -5.42 -14.11
N ASN A 141 -6.46 -6.13 -13.76
CA ASN A 141 -7.48 -5.67 -12.83
C ASN A 141 -7.27 -6.28 -11.42
N TYR A 142 -6.31 -5.72 -10.70
CA TYR A 142 -6.00 -6.06 -9.31
C TYR A 142 -5.33 -4.88 -8.60
N GLN A 143 -5.54 -4.78 -7.28
CA GLN A 143 -4.83 -3.81 -6.43
C GLN A 143 -3.52 -4.43 -5.93
N LEU A 144 -3.62 -5.63 -5.35
CA LEU A 144 -2.49 -6.46 -4.96
C LEU A 144 -2.69 -7.86 -5.55
N LEU A 145 -1.60 -8.48 -5.98
CA LEU A 145 -1.60 -9.82 -6.54
C LEU A 145 -0.54 -10.66 -5.83
N LEU A 146 -0.96 -11.77 -5.23
CA LEU A 146 -0.05 -12.81 -4.75
C LEU A 146 0.01 -13.91 -5.80
N PHE A 147 1.16 -14.08 -6.43
CA PHE A 147 1.35 -15.03 -7.52
C PHE A 147 2.76 -15.63 -7.48
N GLY A 148 2.90 -16.83 -8.00
CA GLY A 148 4.20 -17.51 -8.13
C GLY A 148 4.79 -17.34 -9.52
N GLU A 149 6.09 -17.11 -9.60
CA GLU A 149 6.85 -17.15 -10.85
C GLU A 149 7.62 -18.47 -10.97
N ALA A 150 7.58 -19.07 -12.16
CA ALA A 150 8.33 -20.27 -12.47
C ALA A 150 9.46 -19.93 -13.45
N LEU A 151 10.70 -19.93 -12.93
CA LEU A 151 11.90 -19.75 -13.74
C LEU A 151 12.54 -21.10 -14.08
N GLY A 152 13.18 -21.16 -15.26
CA GLY A 152 13.96 -22.31 -15.68
C GLY A 152 15.28 -22.45 -14.92
N ALA A 153 16.02 -23.53 -15.22
CA ALA A 153 17.35 -23.75 -14.62
C ALA A 153 18.35 -22.64 -14.96
N ILE A 154 18.21 -22.06 -16.16
CA ILE A 154 18.82 -20.82 -16.59
C ILE A 154 17.70 -19.77 -16.52
N PRO A 155 17.73 -18.84 -15.54
CA PRO A 155 16.67 -17.87 -15.38
C PRO A 155 16.70 -16.83 -16.50
N ASP A 156 15.53 -16.53 -17.06
CA ASP A 156 15.32 -15.42 -18.00
C ASP A 156 14.20 -14.53 -17.45
N PRO A 157 14.54 -13.42 -16.76
CA PRO A 157 13.55 -12.55 -16.13
C PRO A 157 12.83 -11.60 -17.10
N LEU A 158 13.30 -11.47 -18.35
CA LEU A 158 12.78 -10.48 -19.29
C LEU A 158 11.25 -10.56 -19.50
N PRO A 159 10.63 -11.75 -19.68
CA PRO A 159 9.18 -11.85 -19.85
C PRO A 159 8.36 -11.26 -18.68
N PHE A 160 8.92 -11.30 -17.47
CA PHE A 160 8.21 -10.95 -16.23
C PHE A 160 8.46 -9.50 -15.79
N TRP A 161 9.54 -8.86 -16.26
CA TRP A 161 9.97 -7.57 -15.71
C TRP A 161 10.22 -6.48 -16.74
N HIS A 162 10.35 -6.83 -18.03
CA HIS A 162 10.59 -5.84 -19.08
C HIS A 162 9.33 -5.01 -19.37
N SER A 163 9.51 -3.72 -19.65
CA SER A 163 8.39 -2.79 -19.85
C SER A 163 7.52 -3.14 -21.07
N SER A 164 8.09 -3.79 -22.10
CA SER A 164 7.35 -4.27 -23.27
C SER A 164 6.36 -5.41 -22.95
N GLN A 165 6.46 -6.03 -21.77
CA GLN A 165 5.67 -7.21 -21.38
C GLN A 165 4.47 -6.86 -20.48
N LYS A 166 4.17 -5.56 -20.30
CA LYS A 166 3.11 -5.09 -19.38
C LYS A 166 1.70 -5.40 -19.85
N ILE A 167 1.49 -5.51 -21.16
CA ILE A 167 0.18 -5.71 -21.78
C ILE A 167 0.04 -7.18 -22.14
N ASP A 168 -1.15 -7.77 -21.94
CA ASP A 168 -1.48 -9.11 -22.43
C ASP A 168 -1.11 -9.28 -23.92
N PRO A 169 -0.43 -10.36 -24.32
CA PRO A 169 -0.10 -11.59 -23.58
C PRO A 169 1.20 -11.58 -22.76
N GLY A 170 1.82 -10.42 -22.54
CA GLY A 170 3.06 -10.29 -21.76
C GLY A 170 2.88 -10.69 -20.28
N LEU A 171 3.97 -11.11 -19.65
CA LEU A 171 3.96 -11.68 -18.29
C LEU A 171 4.40 -10.69 -17.20
N ASN A 172 4.64 -9.42 -17.53
CA ASN A 172 4.92 -8.38 -16.55
C ASN A 172 3.64 -7.90 -15.89
N ILE A 173 3.20 -8.70 -14.93
CA ILE A 173 2.04 -8.46 -14.07
C ILE A 173 2.35 -7.49 -12.91
N ALA A 174 3.62 -7.18 -12.67
CA ALA A 174 3.98 -6.07 -11.76
C ALA A 174 3.73 -4.69 -12.41
N LEU A 175 3.47 -4.64 -13.72
CA LEU A 175 3.38 -3.40 -14.52
C LEU A 175 4.64 -2.53 -14.42
N TYR A 176 5.77 -3.14 -14.05
CA TYR A 176 7.03 -2.46 -13.81
C TYR A 176 7.61 -1.90 -15.11
N SER A 177 8.21 -0.72 -15.03
CA SER A 177 8.68 0.01 -16.21
C SER A 177 9.89 0.86 -15.84
N ASN A 178 11.08 0.42 -16.23
CA ASN A 178 12.31 1.16 -15.99
C ASN A 178 13.28 0.93 -17.15
N LYS A 179 13.71 2.02 -17.81
CA LYS A 179 14.61 1.94 -18.98
C LYS A 179 15.95 1.26 -18.66
N LYS A 180 16.49 1.46 -17.45
CA LYS A 180 17.74 0.82 -17.03
C LYS A 180 17.54 -0.69 -16.85
N ALA A 181 16.42 -1.09 -16.25
CA ALA A 181 16.07 -2.49 -16.11
C ALA A 181 15.90 -3.15 -17.48
N ASP A 182 15.19 -2.49 -18.40
CA ASP A 182 14.99 -2.96 -19.76
C ASP A 182 16.34 -3.23 -20.46
N THR A 183 17.26 -2.26 -20.44
CA THR A 183 18.61 -2.42 -21.01
C THR A 183 19.40 -3.58 -20.39
N LEU A 184 19.37 -3.73 -19.05
CA LEU A 184 20.06 -4.83 -18.37
C LEU A 184 19.51 -6.21 -18.80
N LEU A 185 18.19 -6.31 -18.96
CA LEU A 185 17.52 -7.54 -19.40
C LEU A 185 17.81 -7.88 -20.86
N GLU A 186 17.81 -6.88 -21.74
CA GLU A 186 18.16 -7.03 -23.17
C GLU A 186 19.63 -7.46 -23.33
N GLU A 187 20.56 -6.77 -22.68
CA GLU A 187 21.99 -7.11 -22.70
C GLU A 187 22.26 -8.52 -22.16
N ASN A 188 21.60 -8.90 -21.06
CA ASN A 188 21.73 -10.25 -20.49
C ASN A 188 21.41 -11.37 -21.50
N ARG A 189 20.42 -11.16 -22.37
CA ARG A 189 20.05 -12.15 -23.41
C ARG A 189 21.06 -12.23 -24.55
N LEU A 190 21.80 -11.16 -24.82
CA LEU A 190 22.81 -11.12 -25.89
C LEU A 190 24.17 -11.69 -25.46
N LEU A 191 24.42 -11.76 -24.14
CA LEU A 191 25.68 -12.20 -23.58
C LEU A 191 25.80 -13.73 -23.54
N ALA A 192 26.86 -14.28 -24.14
CA ALA A 192 27.19 -15.70 -24.04
C ALA A 192 27.97 -16.06 -22.76
N ASP A 193 28.77 -15.12 -22.24
CA ASP A 193 29.62 -15.32 -21.06
C ASP A 193 28.77 -15.44 -19.78
N PRO A 194 28.81 -16.58 -19.06
CA PRO A 194 28.06 -16.77 -17.83
C PRO A 194 28.37 -15.74 -16.73
N LYS A 195 29.64 -15.31 -16.57
CA LYS A 195 30.02 -14.37 -15.51
C LYS A 195 29.47 -12.97 -15.78
N LYS A 196 29.50 -12.54 -17.05
CA LYS A 196 28.91 -11.25 -17.43
C LYS A 196 27.39 -11.24 -17.28
N ARG A 197 26.73 -12.37 -17.56
CA ARG A 197 25.28 -12.52 -17.30
C ARG A 197 24.96 -12.40 -15.81
N GLU A 198 25.74 -13.07 -14.96
CA GLU A 198 25.58 -12.99 -13.50
C GLU A 198 25.66 -11.53 -13.01
N GLU A 199 26.68 -10.78 -13.44
CA GLU A 199 26.82 -9.36 -13.11
C GLU A 199 25.62 -8.52 -13.57
N LYS A 200 25.10 -8.76 -14.77
CA LYS A 200 23.92 -8.04 -15.29
C LYS A 200 22.66 -8.38 -14.50
N LEU A 201 22.47 -9.65 -14.14
CA LEU A 201 21.35 -10.10 -13.33
C LEU A 201 21.40 -9.54 -11.91
N GLU A 202 22.58 -9.45 -11.30
CA GLU A 202 22.76 -8.84 -9.98
C GLU A 202 22.40 -7.35 -9.99
N ASN A 203 22.88 -6.61 -11.00
CA ASN A 203 22.52 -5.20 -11.18
C ASN A 203 21.01 -5.01 -11.39
N PHE A 204 20.37 -5.90 -12.17
CA PHE A 204 18.93 -5.89 -12.37
C PHE A 204 18.18 -6.19 -11.06
N GLN A 205 18.62 -7.20 -10.30
CA GLN A 205 18.04 -7.56 -9.01
C GLN A 205 18.09 -6.40 -8.02
N ASN A 206 19.24 -5.72 -7.91
CA ASN A 206 19.38 -4.56 -7.03
C ASN A 206 18.42 -3.43 -7.42
N LEU A 207 18.23 -3.21 -8.72
CA LEU A 207 17.33 -2.17 -9.22
C LEU A 207 15.85 -2.48 -8.90
N ILE A 208 15.38 -3.71 -9.13
CA ILE A 208 13.97 -4.05 -8.87
C ILE A 208 13.64 -4.04 -7.37
N ILE A 209 14.61 -4.39 -6.51
CA ILE A 209 14.46 -4.31 -5.05
C ILE A 209 14.40 -2.84 -4.62
N GLN A 210 15.31 -2.00 -5.13
CA GLN A 210 15.35 -0.57 -4.83
C GLN A 210 14.05 0.14 -5.25
N ASP A 211 13.52 -0.20 -6.42
CA ASP A 211 12.28 0.38 -6.94
C ASP A 211 11.02 -0.20 -6.25
N ALA A 212 11.18 -1.21 -5.38
CA ALA A 212 10.09 -1.95 -4.75
C ALA A 212 9.04 -2.45 -5.76
N ALA A 213 9.51 -2.94 -6.92
CA ALA A 213 8.64 -3.37 -8.01
C ALA A 213 7.69 -4.52 -7.61
N ALA A 214 8.15 -5.37 -6.67
CA ALA A 214 7.33 -6.35 -5.96
C ALA A 214 7.95 -6.65 -4.59
N VAL A 215 7.18 -7.32 -3.73
CA VAL A 215 7.68 -7.90 -2.48
C VAL A 215 7.93 -9.39 -2.69
N PHE A 216 9.19 -9.77 -2.79
CA PHE A 216 9.60 -11.17 -2.93
C PHE A 216 9.50 -11.89 -1.58
N LEU A 217 8.71 -12.96 -1.51
CA LEU A 217 8.42 -13.65 -0.24
C LEU A 217 9.38 -14.78 0.05
N TYR A 218 9.43 -15.80 -0.82
CA TYR A 218 10.27 -16.98 -0.65
C TYR A 218 10.39 -17.78 -1.96
N SER A 219 11.39 -18.67 -2.00
CA SER A 219 11.52 -19.70 -3.03
C SER A 219 11.22 -21.06 -2.39
N PRO A 220 10.20 -21.81 -2.83
CA PRO A 220 9.83 -23.08 -2.20
C PRO A 220 10.85 -24.19 -2.50
N ASP A 221 11.22 -24.95 -1.47
CA ASP A 221 11.98 -26.20 -1.62
C ASP A 221 11.04 -27.37 -1.88
N TYR A 222 11.32 -28.15 -2.94
CA TYR A 222 10.60 -29.38 -3.24
C TYR A 222 11.40 -30.60 -2.74
N ILE A 223 10.84 -31.32 -1.78
CA ILE A 223 11.46 -32.52 -1.21
C ILE A 223 11.01 -33.75 -1.99
N TYR A 224 11.94 -34.39 -2.68
CA TYR A 224 11.70 -35.67 -3.36
C TYR A 224 12.36 -36.80 -2.57
N VAL A 225 11.54 -37.76 -2.11
CA VAL A 225 12.03 -38.93 -1.37
C VAL A 225 12.12 -40.12 -2.31
N VAL A 226 13.27 -40.79 -2.30
CA VAL A 226 13.50 -42.00 -3.09
C VAL A 226 13.96 -43.16 -2.22
N SER A 227 13.51 -44.36 -2.56
CA SER A 227 13.93 -45.59 -1.86
C SER A 227 15.44 -45.79 -2.00
N LYS A 228 16.11 -46.13 -0.90
CA LYS A 228 17.55 -46.48 -0.88
C LYS A 228 17.91 -47.64 -1.84
N LYS A 229 16.93 -48.43 -2.28
CA LYS A 229 17.09 -49.52 -3.25
C LYS A 229 17.29 -49.02 -4.68
N VAL A 230 16.77 -47.84 -5.02
CA VAL A 230 16.98 -47.23 -6.34
C VAL A 230 18.37 -46.63 -6.36
N LYS A 231 19.19 -47.08 -7.31
CA LYS A 231 20.55 -46.61 -7.56
C LYS A 231 20.63 -45.96 -8.93
N GLY A 232 21.74 -45.27 -9.21
CA GLY A 232 21.95 -44.59 -10.50
C GLY A 232 21.35 -43.18 -10.62
N ILE A 233 20.74 -42.66 -9.55
CA ILE A 233 20.23 -41.28 -9.51
C ILE A 233 21.41 -40.32 -9.35
N ASN A 234 21.63 -39.46 -10.34
CA ASN A 234 22.73 -38.49 -10.39
C ASN A 234 22.25 -37.03 -10.56
N THR A 235 20.94 -36.79 -10.52
CA THR A 235 20.33 -35.47 -10.68
C THR A 235 20.71 -34.55 -9.50
N LYS A 236 21.33 -33.41 -9.79
CA LYS A 236 21.76 -32.43 -8.76
C LYS A 236 20.77 -31.29 -8.53
N LYS A 237 20.18 -30.75 -9.61
CA LYS A 237 19.26 -29.60 -9.57
C LYS A 237 17.98 -29.94 -10.31
N ILE A 238 16.84 -29.79 -9.64
CA ILE A 238 15.51 -30.03 -10.21
C ILE A 238 14.80 -28.67 -10.30
N ALA A 239 14.99 -27.97 -11.42
CA ALA A 239 14.38 -26.66 -11.64
C ALA A 239 12.88 -26.73 -11.98
N ASN A 240 12.37 -27.91 -12.34
CA ASN A 240 10.97 -28.15 -12.64
C ASN A 240 10.60 -29.56 -12.16
N PRO A 241 9.41 -29.78 -11.58
CA PRO A 241 8.99 -31.10 -11.09
C PRO A 241 9.11 -32.23 -12.12
N SER A 242 8.91 -31.96 -13.41
CA SER A 242 9.09 -32.95 -14.49
C SER A 242 10.55 -33.44 -14.60
N LYS A 243 11.53 -32.63 -14.20
CA LYS A 243 12.96 -32.96 -14.26
C LYS A 243 13.42 -33.90 -13.15
N ARG A 244 12.54 -34.29 -12.22
CA ARG A 244 12.85 -35.31 -11.20
C ARG A 244 13.20 -36.69 -11.78
N PHE A 245 12.82 -36.94 -13.04
CA PHE A 245 13.12 -38.17 -13.77
C PHE A 245 14.27 -38.01 -14.77
N VAL A 246 15.05 -36.94 -14.69
CA VAL A 246 16.25 -36.80 -15.54
C VAL A 246 17.21 -37.96 -15.25
N GLY A 247 17.62 -38.66 -16.30
CA GLY A 247 18.53 -39.79 -16.20
C GLY A 247 17.87 -41.10 -15.76
N ILE A 248 16.52 -41.20 -15.82
CA ILE A 248 15.76 -42.38 -15.39
C ILE A 248 16.21 -43.67 -16.09
N GLU A 249 16.73 -43.57 -17.31
CA GLU A 249 17.30 -44.68 -18.08
C GLU A 249 18.53 -45.30 -17.41
N ASN A 250 19.20 -44.56 -16.52
CA ASN A 250 20.36 -45.02 -15.76
C ASN A 250 19.96 -45.57 -14.38
N TRP A 251 18.67 -45.50 -14.01
CA TRP A 251 18.21 -45.95 -12.71
C TRP A 251 18.09 -47.47 -12.70
N TYR A 252 18.55 -48.10 -11.63
CA TYR A 252 18.50 -49.55 -11.49
C TYR A 252 18.24 -49.97 -10.04
N LEU A 253 17.67 -51.17 -9.89
CA LEU A 253 17.44 -51.81 -8.59
C LEU A 253 18.44 -52.94 -8.32
N LYS A 254 18.86 -53.66 -9.36
CA LYS A 254 19.72 -54.85 -9.26
C LYS A 254 20.92 -54.68 -10.17
N THR A 255 22.08 -55.15 -9.71
CA THR A 255 23.31 -55.20 -10.51
C THR A 255 23.68 -56.66 -10.78
N LYS A 256 24.31 -56.92 -11.92
CA LYS A 256 24.93 -58.21 -12.24
C LYS A 256 26.44 -57.98 -12.39
N ARG A 257 27.25 -58.78 -11.71
CA ARG A 257 28.71 -58.71 -11.84
C ARG A 257 29.12 -59.29 -13.20
N VAL A 258 29.90 -58.54 -13.96
CA VAL A 258 30.47 -58.96 -15.25
C VAL A 258 31.99 -58.92 -15.10
N TRP A 259 32.65 -60.06 -15.32
CA TRP A 259 34.12 -60.10 -15.41
C TRP A 259 34.54 -59.51 -16.76
N ARG A 260 35.51 -58.58 -16.72
CA ARG A 260 36.18 -58.04 -17.91
C ARG A 260 37.53 -58.72 -18.07
#